data_AF-A0A8I1WQ41-F1
#
_entry.id   AF-A0A8I1WQ41-F1
#
_cell.length_a   1.000
_cell.length_b   1.000
_cell.length_c   1.000
_cell.angle_alpha   90.00
_cell.angle_beta   90.00
_cell.angle_gamma   90.00
#
_symmetry.space_group_name_H-M   'P 1'
#
loop_
_entity.id
_entity.type
_entity.pdbx_description
1 polymer ?
#
loop_
_entity_poly.entity_id
_entity_poly.type
_entity_poly.pdbx_seq_one_letter_code
_entity_poly.pdbx_strand_id
1 'polypeptide(L)' 'MSGNAADVLNRGMECLLEKMGIVEAEQFIFLIKSDGFDYTKWQREYFGNKSKEQLDKEMDAYFAENTCKIDPAKII' A
#
# COMPACT_ATOMS: atom_id res chain seq x y z
N MET A 1 5.47 -19.01 -4.36
CA MET A 1 6.21 -18.43 -5.50
C MET A 1 6.01 -16.93 -5.47
N SER A 2 7.09 -16.14 -5.47
CA SER A 2 7.05 -14.68 -5.31
C SER A 2 6.08 -14.06 -6.30
N GLY A 3 5.08 -13.31 -5.82
CA GLY A 3 4.42 -12.34 -6.68
C GLY A 3 5.53 -11.47 -7.28
N ASN A 4 5.61 -11.40 -8.60
CA ASN A 4 6.67 -10.64 -9.26
C ASN A 4 6.53 -9.19 -8.78
N ALA A 5 7.63 -8.58 -8.32
CA ALA A 5 7.61 -7.20 -7.86
C ALA A 5 7.00 -6.26 -8.92
N ALA A 6 7.23 -6.56 -10.20
CA ALA A 6 6.62 -5.85 -11.32
C ALA A 6 5.09 -5.90 -11.31
N ASP A 7 4.48 -7.03 -10.97
CA ASP A 7 3.02 -7.19 -10.96
C ASP A 7 2.39 -6.35 -9.83
N VAL A 8 3.03 -6.32 -8.66
CA VAL A 8 2.58 -5.52 -7.52
C VAL A 8 2.71 -4.03 -7.82
N LEU A 9 3.83 -3.62 -8.42
CA LEU A 9 4.05 -2.24 -8.82
C LEU A 9 3.06 -1.80 -9.89
N ASN A 10 2.85 -2.60 -10.94
CA ASN A 10 1.90 -2.27 -12.01
C ASN A 10 0.48 -2.12 -11.46
N ARG A 11 0.00 -3.08 -10.65
CA ARG A 11 -1.32 -2.99 -10.02
C ARG A 11 -1.44 -1.76 -9.12
N GLY A 12 -0.38 -1.41 -8.39
CA GLY A 12 -0.33 -0.20 -7.58
C GLY A 12 -0.48 1.08 -8.42
N MET A 13 0.24 1.15 -9.54
CA MET A 13 0.15 2.27 -10.47
C MET A 13 -1.23 2.37 -11.13
N GLU A 14 -1.83 1.25 -11.54
CA GLU A 14 -3.20 1.22 -12.06
C GLU A 14 -4.20 1.77 -11.04
N CYS A 15 -4.13 1.33 -9.78
CA CYS A 15 -5.00 1.83 -8.71
C CYS A 15 -4.82 3.34 -8.47
N LEU A 16 -3.59 3.85 -8.52
CA LEU A 16 -3.32 5.29 -8.38
C LEU A 16 -3.95 6.08 -9.53
N LEU A 17 -3.76 5.62 -10.77
CA LEU A 17 -4.32 6.27 -11.95
C LEU A 17 -5.86 6.24 -11.97
N GLU A 18 -6.47 5.12 -11.56
CA GLU A 18 -7.93 4.99 -11.47
C GLU A 18 -8.56 5.93 -10.44
N LYS A 19 -7.88 6.20 -9.32
CA LYS A 19 -8.42 7.01 -8.22
C LYS A 19 -8.10 8.49 -8.32
N MET A 20 -6.91 8.84 -8.80
CA MET A 20 -6.40 10.22 -8.81
C MET A 20 -6.33 10.79 -10.24
N GLY A 21 -6.41 9.95 -11.27
CA GLY A 21 -6.13 10.36 -12.63
C GLY A 21 -4.64 10.58 -12.89
N ILE A 22 -4.30 10.83 -14.16
CA ILE A 22 -2.91 10.83 -14.63
C ILE A 22 -2.08 11.96 -13.99
N VAL A 23 -2.61 13.18 -13.92
CA VAL A 23 -1.84 14.36 -13.50
C VAL A 23 -1.52 14.31 -12.00
N GLU A 24 -2.51 13.99 -11.17
CA GLU A 24 -2.30 13.92 -9.71
C GLU A 24 -1.47 12.70 -9.32
N ALA A 25 -1.61 11.56 -10.02
CA ALA A 25 -0.78 10.38 -9.78
C ALA A 25 0.70 10.66 -10.06
N GLU A 26 1.03 11.31 -11.18
CA GLU A 26 2.42 11.71 -11.50
C GLU A 26 2.97 12.70 -10.48
N GLN A 27 2.15 13.68 -10.04
CA GLN A 27 2.54 14.61 -8.99
C GLN A 27 2.84 13.89 -7.66
N PHE A 28 2.00 12.92 -7.28
CA PHE A 28 2.21 12.10 -6.09
C PHE A 28 3.53 11.31 -6.15
N ILE A 29 3.80 10.63 -7.28
CA ILE A 29 5.04 9.88 -7.48
C ILE A 29 6.25 10.82 -7.49
N PHE A 30 6.14 11.99 -8.12
CA PHE A 30 7.19 13.00 -8.08
C PHE A 30 7.49 13.40 -6.64
N LEU A 31 6.48 13.77 -5.86
CA LEU A 31 6.64 14.16 -4.46
C LEU A 31 7.27 13.06 -3.62
N ILE A 32 6.86 11.80 -3.78
CA ILE A 32 7.48 10.67 -3.07
C ILE A 32 8.97 10.50 -3.40
N LYS A 33 9.36 10.74 -4.65
CA LYS A 33 10.73 10.53 -5.13
C LYS A 33 11.65 11.71 -4.88
N SER A 34 11.13 12.93 -5.04
CA SER A 34 11.92 14.16 -4.98
C SER A 34 11.97 14.75 -3.58
N ASP A 35 10.83 14.71 -2.88
CA ASP A 35 10.71 15.10 -1.50
C ASP A 35 10.85 13.80 -0.71
N GLY A 36 11.81 13.69 0.20
CA GLY A 36 12.12 12.43 0.88
C GLY A 36 10.98 11.98 1.78
N PHE A 37 9.90 11.46 1.19
CA PHE A 37 8.67 11.13 1.87
C PHE A 37 8.99 10.13 2.97
N ASP A 38 8.85 10.60 4.21
CA ASP A 38 9.15 9.79 5.38
C ASP A 38 8.02 8.79 5.59
N TYR A 39 8.16 7.64 4.92
CA TYR A 39 7.23 6.53 5.06
C TYR A 39 7.11 6.07 6.51
N THR A 40 8.19 6.12 7.31
CA THR A 40 8.16 5.72 8.72
C THR A 40 7.25 6.63 9.53
N LYS A 41 7.34 7.94 9.30
CA LYS A 41 6.47 8.92 9.96
C LYS A 41 5.01 8.73 9.55
N TRP A 42 4.75 8.65 8.25
CA TRP A 42 3.39 8.46 7.73
C TRP A 42 2.78 7.14 8.24
N GLN A 43 3.55 6.05 8.24
CA GLN A 43 3.12 4.75 8.76
C GLN A 43 2.74 4.83 10.24
N ARG A 44 3.55 5.51 11.07
CA ARG A 44 3.22 5.69 12.49
C ARG A 44 1.98 6.52 12.71
N GLU A 45 1.75 7.57 11.93
CA GLU A 45 0.55 8.39 12.06
C GLU A 45 -0.71 7.65 11.60
N TYR A 46 -0.60 6.88 10.51
CA TYR A 46 -1.72 6.12 9.95
C TYR A 46 -2.06 4.89 10.80
N PHE A 47 -1.06 4.07 11.13
CA PHE A 47 -1.24 2.82 11.87
C PHE A 47 -1.20 3.00 13.38
N GLY A 48 -0.52 4.03 13.91
CA GLY A 48 -0.44 4.26 15.36
C GLY A 48 -1.77 4.66 15.99
N ASN A 49 -2.73 5.11 15.18
CA ASN A 49 -4.11 5.35 15.59
C ASN A 49 -5.01 4.11 15.53
N LYS A 50 -4.51 2.98 15.00
CA LYS A 50 -5.24 1.72 14.91
C LYS A 50 -4.72 0.74 15.97
N SER A 51 -5.63 0.09 16.68
CA SER A 51 -5.23 -1.00 17.59
C SER A 51 -4.78 -2.21 16.78
N LYS A 52 -3.96 -3.07 17.39
CA LYS A 52 -3.50 -4.30 16.75
C LYS A 52 -4.66 -5.18 16.28
N GLU A 53 -5.72 -5.26 17.09
CA GLU A 53 -6.93 -6.03 16.79
C GLU A 53 -7.70 -5.47 15.58
N GLN A 54 -7.66 -4.15 15.36
CA GLN A 54 -8.28 -3.53 14.19
C GLN A 54 -7.48 -3.84 12.92
N LEU A 55 -6.15 -3.84 13.02
CA LEU A 55 -5.27 -4.21 11.90
C LEU A 55 -5.43 -5.68 11.52
N ASP A 56 -5.44 -6.57 12.51
CA ASP A 56 -5.63 -8.00 12.29
C ASP A 56 -6.97 -8.26 11.60
N LYS A 57 -8.05 -7.58 12.02
CA LYS A 57 -9.37 -7.69 11.40
C LYS A 57 -9.42 -7.14 9.96
N GLU A 58 -8.78 -6.01 9.70
CA GLU A 58 -8.70 -5.43 8.34
C GLU A 58 -7.89 -6.33 7.40
N MET A 59 -6.81 -6.93 7.91
CA MET A 59 -6.04 -7.92 7.18
C MET A 59 -6.88 -9.16 6.86
N ASP A 60 -7.54 -9.75 7.87
CA ASP A 60 -8.39 -10.93 7.69
C ASP A 60 -9.50 -10.69 6.67
N ALA A 61 -10.14 -9.51 6.72
CA ALA A 61 -11.16 -9.12 5.75
C ALA A 61 -10.58 -9.00 4.33
N TYR A 62 -9.41 -8.38 4.19
CA TYR A 62 -8.75 -8.26 2.90
C TYR A 62 -8.37 -9.64 2.32
N PHE A 63 -7.91 -10.59 3.14
CA PHE A 63 -7.60 -11.96 2.70
C PHE A 63 -8.83 -12.80 2.37
N ALA A 64 -9.97 -12.55 3.03
CA ALA A 64 -11.23 -13.21 2.70
C ALA A 64 -11.78 -12.77 1.34
N GLU A 65 -11.62 -11.48 0.99
CA GLU A 65 -12.17 -10.89 -0.24
C GLU A 65 -11.19 -10.94 -1.41
N ASN A 66 -9.88 -11.00 -1.15
CA ASN A 66 -8.84 -11.02 -2.17
C ASN A 66 -7.92 -12.23 -1.98
N THR A 67 -7.68 -12.99 -3.06
CA THR A 67 -6.64 -14.03 -3.08
C THR A 67 -5.26 -13.36 -3.14
N CYS A 68 -4.86 -12.71 -2.04
CA CYS A 68 -3.53 -12.16 -1.93
C CYS A 68 -2.54 -13.32 -1.78
N LYS A 69 -1.63 -13.46 -2.74
CA LYS A 69 -0.62 -14.53 -2.77
C LYS A 69 0.61 -14.22 -1.90
N ILE A 70 0.54 -13.17 -1.08
CA ILE A 70 1.65 -12.67 -0.26
C ILE A 70 1.31 -12.89 1.21
N ASP A 71 2.23 -13.54 1.92
CA ASP A 71 2.12 -13.80 3.35
C ASP A 71 2.21 -12.47 4.14
N PRO A 72 1.18 -12.11 4.93
CA PRO A 72 1.18 -10.88 5.71
C PRO A 72 2.35 -10.78 6.69
N ALA A 73 2.89 -11.90 7.18
CA ALA A 73 4.06 -11.91 8.07
C ALA A 73 5.36 -11.45 7.39
N LYS A 74 5.35 -11.22 6.06
CA LYS A 74 6.49 -10.68 5.31
C LYS A 74 6.38 -9.19 4.99
N ILE A 75 5.25 -8.57 5.31
CA ILE A 75 4.95 -7.16 4.98
C ILE A 75 5.13 -6.24 6.20
N ILE A 76 5.03 -6.78 7.41
CA ILE A 76 5.11 -6.04 8.68
C ILE A 76 6.49 -6.24 9.33
#